data_AF-A0A428N2W8-F1
#
_entry.id   AF-A0A428N2W8-F1
#
_cell.length_a   1.000
_cell.length_b   1.000
_cell.length_c   1.000
_cell.angle_alpha   90.00
_cell.angle_beta   90.00
_cell.angle_gamma   90.00
#
_symmetry.space_group_name_H-M   'P 1'
#
loop_
_entity.id
_entity.type
_entity.pdbx_description
1 polymer ?
#
loop_
_entity_poly.entity_id
_entity_poly.type
_entity_poly.pdbx_seq_one_letter_code
_entity_poly.pdbx_strand_id
1 'polypeptide(L)'
;MTVEVTKTHFRIIQLAAEEFDSDPTLTTWRDPHDAFIALRYGPERDSIYLYELGPAIAIFSGQLQEQPFPRQSLWMMAHYMEAQLQVNRHKGNWRKEHHEFLQREMERNSETLKYELSKEDKDKHEITIRCANIANYAMMIADNEGAPL
;
A
#
# COMPACT_ATOMS: atom_id res chain seq x y z
N MET A 1 -8.06 -6.55 -36.75
CA MET A 1 -8.82 -5.30 -36.73
C MET A 1 -7.94 -4.24 -36.10
N THR A 2 -7.63 -3.17 -36.82
CA THR A 2 -6.90 -2.01 -36.29
C THR A 2 -7.90 -1.11 -35.58
N VAL A 3 -7.75 -0.94 -34.27
CA VAL A 3 -8.56 0.01 -33.49
C VAL A 3 -8.01 1.41 -33.73
N GLU A 4 -8.84 2.33 -34.19
CA GLU A 4 -8.44 3.70 -34.47
C GLU A 4 -8.60 4.58 -33.21
N VAL A 5 -7.55 5.32 -32.85
CA VAL A 5 -7.58 6.16 -31.64
C VAL A 5 -8.33 7.47 -31.92
N THR A 6 -9.53 7.59 -31.35
CA THR A 6 -10.38 8.79 -31.43
C THR A 6 -10.11 9.83 -30.32
N LYS A 7 -10.69 11.03 -30.48
CA LYS A 7 -10.69 12.09 -29.44
C LYS A 7 -11.33 11.66 -28.13
N THR A 8 -12.30 10.74 -28.18
CA THR A 8 -12.94 10.20 -26.99
C THR A 8 -11.93 9.48 -26.10
N HIS A 9 -11.04 8.67 -26.68
CA HIS A 9 -9.99 7.98 -25.92
C HIS A 9 -9.08 8.97 -25.17
N PHE A 10 -8.67 10.07 -25.83
CA PHE A 10 -7.85 11.09 -25.18
C PHE A 10 -8.56 11.77 -24.01
N ARG A 11 -9.85 12.11 -24.16
CA ARG A 11 -10.65 12.66 -23.07
C ARG A 11 -10.73 11.69 -21.89
N ILE A 12 -10.96 10.41 -22.16
CA ILE A 12 -11.07 9.38 -21.13
C ILE A 12 -9.72 9.18 -20.41
N ILE A 13 -8.60 9.15 -21.14
CA ILE A 13 -7.27 9.07 -20.55
C ILE A 13 -7.01 10.26 -19.62
N GLN A 14 -7.42 11.47 -20.01
CA GLN A 14 -7.25 12.65 -19.18
C GLN A 14 -8.03 12.56 -17.86
N LEU A 15 -9.30 12.14 -17.92
CA LEU A 15 -10.12 11.94 -16.71
C LEU A 15 -9.54 10.84 -15.80
N ALA A 16 -9.09 9.72 -16.38
CA ALA A 16 -8.45 8.65 -15.64
C ALA A 16 -7.14 9.11 -14.99
N ALA A 17 -6.34 9.92 -15.69
CA ALA A 17 -5.10 10.48 -15.16
C ALA A 17 -5.36 11.41 -13.97
N GLU A 18 -6.36 12.29 -14.07
CA GLU A 18 -6.75 13.19 -12.98
C GLU A 18 -7.15 12.41 -11.71
N GLU A 19 -7.91 11.32 -11.85
CA GLU A 19 -8.26 10.45 -10.72
C GLU A 19 -7.09 9.65 -10.17
N PHE A 20 -6.21 9.15 -11.05
CA PHE A 20 -4.99 8.46 -10.62
C PHE A 20 -4.01 9.39 -9.89
N ASP A 21 -3.96 10.67 -10.24
CA ASP A 21 -3.17 11.67 -9.54
C ASP A 21 -3.80 12.08 -8.20
N SER A 22 -5.13 12.07 -8.11
CA SER A 22 -5.87 12.34 -6.88
C SER A 22 -5.68 11.21 -5.85
N ASP A 23 -5.61 9.95 -6.31
CA ASP A 23 -5.40 8.76 -5.49
C ASP A 23 -4.27 7.86 -6.05
N PRO A 24 -3.05 7.93 -5.48
CA PRO A 24 -1.91 7.09 -5.87
C PRO A 24 -2.14 5.57 -5.70
N THR A 25 -3.12 5.17 -4.88
CA THR A 25 -3.45 3.75 -4.63
C THR A 25 -4.39 3.18 -5.67
N LEU A 26 -5.12 4.03 -6.39
CA LEU A 26 -6.03 3.63 -7.46
C LEU A 26 -5.24 3.05 -8.64
N THR A 27 -5.60 1.82 -9.02
CA THR A 27 -4.97 1.07 -10.13
C THR A 27 -5.90 0.85 -11.31
N THR A 28 -7.19 1.04 -11.10
CA THR A 28 -8.25 0.84 -12.10
C THR A 28 -9.23 2.00 -12.00
N TRP A 29 -9.54 2.60 -13.14
CA TRP A 29 -10.57 3.61 -13.28
C TRP A 29 -11.60 3.12 -14.29
N ARG A 30 -12.89 3.35 -14.00
CA ARG A 30 -14.01 2.99 -14.87
C ARG A 30 -14.75 4.24 -15.29
N ASP A 31 -15.06 4.31 -16.57
CA ASP A 31 -15.93 5.34 -17.11
C ASP A 31 -17.34 5.22 -16.50
N PRO A 32 -18.02 6.35 -16.16
CA PRO A 32 -19.37 6.32 -15.59
C PRO A 32 -20.44 5.66 -16.46
N HIS A 33 -20.18 5.50 -17.76
CA HIS A 33 -21.09 4.81 -18.69
C HIS A 33 -20.67 3.36 -18.96
N ASP A 34 -19.69 2.83 -18.22
CA ASP A 34 -19.13 1.48 -18.34
C ASP A 34 -18.64 1.14 -19.77
N ALA A 35 -18.36 2.16 -20.60
CA ALA A 35 -17.87 1.98 -21.96
C ALA A 35 -16.34 1.79 -22.01
N PHE A 36 -15.63 2.23 -20.97
CA PHE A 36 -14.17 2.16 -20.90
C PHE A 36 -13.68 1.75 -19.53
N ILE A 37 -12.53 1.07 -19.51
CA ILE A 37 -11.74 0.83 -18.31
C ILE A 37 -10.30 1.25 -18.59
N ALA A 38 -9.75 2.06 -17.68
CA ALA A 38 -8.37 2.49 -17.70
C ALA A 38 -7.61 1.79 -16.57
N LEU A 39 -6.47 1.19 -16.88
CA LEU A 39 -5.59 0.55 -15.91
C LEU A 39 -4.30 1.35 -15.80
N ARG A 40 -3.91 1.66 -14.57
CA ARG A 40 -2.59 2.20 -14.27
C ARG A 40 -1.57 1.07 -14.40
N TYR A 41 -0.59 1.23 -15.27
CA TYR A 41 0.35 0.19 -15.67
C TYR A 41 1.79 0.72 -15.68
N GLY A 42 2.75 -0.20 -15.72
CA GLY A 42 4.18 0.10 -15.78
C GLY A 42 4.87 -0.07 -14.43
N PRO A 43 6.20 -0.32 -14.42
CA PRO A 43 6.97 -0.50 -13.18
C PRO A 43 6.86 0.71 -12.24
N GLU A 44 6.78 1.92 -12.81
CA GLU A 44 6.64 3.18 -12.09
C GLU A 44 5.19 3.68 -12.03
N ARG A 45 4.23 2.91 -12.56
CA ARG A 45 2.80 3.28 -12.65
C ARG A 45 2.55 4.62 -13.37
N ASP A 46 3.41 4.92 -14.34
CA ASP A 46 3.43 6.15 -15.14
C ASP A 46 2.65 6.05 -16.46
N SER A 47 2.09 4.86 -16.75
CA SER A 47 1.41 4.57 -18.01
C SER A 47 -0.06 4.23 -17.77
N ILE A 48 -0.92 4.55 -18.74
CA ILE A 48 -2.35 4.20 -18.72
C ILE A 48 -2.66 3.28 -19.90
N TYR A 49 -3.20 2.10 -19.59
CA TYR A 49 -3.77 1.18 -20.58
C TYR A 49 -5.28 1.37 -20.63
N LEU A 50 -5.81 1.72 -21.80
CA LEU A 50 -7.25 1.93 -22.01
C LEU A 50 -7.86 0.76 -22.79
N TYR A 51 -8.95 0.21 -22.27
CA TYR A 51 -9.78 -0.76 -22.97
C TYR A 51 -11.16 -0.18 -23.22
N GLU A 52 -11.66 -0.40 -24.44
CA GLU A 52 -13.07 -0.22 -24.78
C GLU A 52 -13.83 -1.48 -24.38
N LEU A 53 -14.85 -1.32 -23.55
CA LEU A 53 -15.66 -2.41 -23.04
C LEU A 53 -16.84 -2.67 -23.98
N GLY A 54 -17.03 -3.93 -24.32
CA GLY A 54 -18.28 -4.38 -24.94
C GLY A 54 -19.43 -4.45 -23.92
N PRO A 55 -20.63 -4.86 -24.35
CA PRO A 55 -21.75 -5.08 -23.46
C PRO A 55 -21.40 -6.13 -22.40
N ALA A 56 -21.73 -5.83 -21.13
CA ALA A 56 -21.57 -6.78 -20.04
C ALA A 56 -22.42 -8.02 -20.30
N ILE A 57 -21.79 -9.20 -20.31
CA ILE A 57 -22.46 -10.47 -20.62
C ILE A 57 -23.05 -11.10 -19.35
N ALA A 58 -22.28 -11.09 -18.25
CA ALA A 58 -22.70 -11.58 -16.93
C ALA A 58 -21.68 -11.16 -15.86
N ILE A 59 -22.10 -11.21 -14.59
CA ILE A 59 -21.21 -11.08 -13.43
C ILE A 59 -21.05 -12.47 -12.83
N PHE A 60 -19.82 -12.94 -12.70
CA PHE A 60 -19.52 -14.23 -12.09
C PHE A 60 -18.78 -14.02 -10.77
N SER A 61 -19.51 -14.10 -9.67
CA SER A 61 -18.92 -14.15 -8.32
C SER A 61 -18.42 -15.56 -7.99
N GLY A 62 -17.37 -15.63 -7.15
CA GLY A 62 -16.83 -16.91 -6.65
C GLY A 62 -16.04 -17.76 -7.65
N GLN A 63 -15.74 -17.25 -8.86
CA GLN A 63 -14.92 -17.97 -9.85
C GLN A 63 -13.41 -17.86 -9.61
N LEU A 64 -13.00 -16.86 -8.84
CA LEU A 64 -11.63 -16.74 -8.37
C LEU A 64 -11.55 -17.40 -7.00
N GLN A 65 -10.52 -18.21 -6.80
CA GLN A 65 -10.19 -18.71 -5.48
C GLN A 65 -10.08 -17.50 -4.56
N GLU A 66 -10.82 -17.51 -3.44
CA GLU A 66 -10.66 -16.49 -2.41
C GLU A 66 -9.17 -16.45 -2.05
N GLN A 67 -8.48 -15.39 -2.48
CA GLN A 67 -7.16 -15.10 -1.97
C GLN A 67 -7.36 -14.95 -0.45
N PRO A 68 -6.59 -15.67 0.38
CA PRO A 68 -6.78 -15.59 1.82
C PRO A 68 -6.62 -14.13 2.21
N PHE A 69 -7.72 -13.50 2.59
CA PHE A 69 -7.67 -12.13 3.07
C PHE A 69 -6.76 -12.15 4.30
N PRO A 70 -5.79 -11.22 4.41
CA PRO A 70 -4.97 -11.10 5.60
C PRO A 70 -5.88 -11.14 6.83
N ARG A 71 -5.53 -11.93 7.85
CA ARG A 71 -6.27 -11.94 9.10
C ARG A 71 -6.45 -10.49 9.57
N GLN A 72 -7.60 -10.15 10.16
CA GLN A 72 -7.89 -8.78 10.59
C GLN A 72 -6.76 -8.16 11.41
N SER A 73 -6.09 -8.95 12.25
CA SER A 73 -4.92 -8.52 13.03
C SER A 73 -3.74 -8.08 12.16
N LEU A 74 -3.46 -8.80 11.06
CA LEU A 74 -2.41 -8.46 10.10
C LEU A 74 -2.77 -7.20 9.31
N TRP A 75 -4.04 -7.07 8.90
CA TRP A 75 -4.52 -5.87 8.21
C TRP A 75 -4.43 -4.62 9.11
N MET A 76 -4.87 -4.71 10.37
CA MET A 76 -4.71 -3.64 11.36
C MET A 76 -3.23 -3.30 11.57
N MET A 77 -2.37 -4.30 11.71
CA MET A 77 -0.94 -4.06 11.89
C MET A 77 -0.32 -3.34 10.70
N ALA A 78 -0.64 -3.74 9.47
CA ALA A 78 -0.19 -3.05 8.26
C ALA A 78 -0.69 -1.59 8.21
N HIS A 79 -1.94 -1.34 8.58
CA HIS A 79 -2.49 0.02 8.66
C HIS A 79 -1.73 0.89 9.69
N TYR A 80 -1.41 0.35 10.87
CA TYR A 80 -0.61 1.06 11.86
C TYR A 80 0.84 1.28 11.41
N MET A 81 1.43 0.32 10.70
CA MET A 81 2.77 0.46 10.12
C MET A 81 2.82 1.65 9.15
N GLU A 82 1.85 1.76 8.24
CA GLU A 82 1.74 2.86 7.28
C GLU A 82 1.54 4.22 7.97
N ALA A 83 0.64 4.29 8.96
CA ALA A 83 0.42 5.52 9.73
C ALA A 83 1.72 6.01 10.41
N GLN A 84 2.52 5.09 10.98
CA GLN A 84 3.80 5.44 11.60
C GLN A 84 4.86 5.86 10.57
N LEU A 85 4.87 5.28 9.37
CA LEU A 85 5.75 5.74 8.29
C LEU A 85 5.40 7.17 7.85
N GLN A 86 4.11 7.50 7.78
CA GLN A 86 3.66 8.86 7.47
C GLN A 86 4.09 9.88 8.53
N VAL A 87 4.00 9.51 9.82
CA VAL A 87 4.53 10.37 10.91
C VAL A 87 6.01 10.60 10.72
N ASN A 88 6.78 9.61 10.29
CA ASN A 88 8.23 9.73 10.10
C ASN A 88 8.65 10.29 8.72
N ARG A 89 7.71 10.59 7.83
CA ARG A 89 7.98 11.05 6.45
C ARG A 89 8.80 12.35 6.41
N HIS A 90 8.59 13.24 7.38
CA HIS A 90 9.35 14.50 7.52
C HIS A 90 10.80 14.31 7.98
N LYS A 91 11.17 13.12 8.50
CA LYS A 91 12.54 12.80 8.89
C LYS A 91 13.45 12.46 7.71
N GLY A 92 12.90 12.42 6.48
CA GLY A 92 13.66 12.59 5.24
C GLY A 92 14.78 11.58 5.03
N ASN A 93 14.44 10.41 4.46
CA ASN A 93 15.32 9.31 4.06
C ASN A 93 15.82 8.43 5.21
N TRP A 94 15.00 7.51 5.70
CA TRP A 94 15.48 6.38 6.53
C TRP A 94 16.62 5.59 5.86
N ARG A 95 16.72 5.66 4.53
CA ARG A 95 17.84 5.11 3.74
C ARG A 95 19.21 5.70 4.08
N LYS A 96 19.24 6.82 4.80
CA LYS A 96 20.46 7.50 5.25
C LYS A 96 20.62 7.44 6.77
N GLU A 97 19.68 6.84 7.48
CA GLU A 97 19.77 6.69 8.92
C GLU A 97 20.80 5.62 9.27
N HIS A 98 21.65 5.94 10.25
CA HIS A 98 22.70 5.02 10.68
C HIS A 98 22.09 3.81 11.41
N HIS A 99 22.62 2.61 11.18
CA HIS A 99 22.08 1.37 11.78
C HIS A 99 21.99 1.43 13.31
N GLU A 100 22.94 2.09 13.99
CA GLU A 100 22.91 2.27 15.45
C GLU A 100 21.68 3.05 15.92
N PHE A 101 21.23 4.06 15.14
CA PHE A 101 20.03 4.82 15.47
C PHE A 101 18.79 3.90 15.38
N LEU A 102 18.68 3.14 14.28
CA LEU A 102 17.56 2.22 14.05
C LEU A 102 17.53 1.11 15.12
N GLN A 103 18.69 0.57 15.48
CA GLN A 103 18.81 -0.45 16.53
C GLN A 103 18.39 0.09 17.89
N ARG A 104 18.85 1.28 18.28
CA ARG A 104 18.47 1.91 19.55
C ARG A 104 16.96 2.19 19.64
N GLU A 105 16.35 2.66 18.56
CA GLU A 105 14.91 2.90 18.54
C GLU A 105 14.10 1.60 18.59
N MET A 106 14.60 0.54 17.95
CA MET A 106 14.01 -0.80 18.07
C MET A 106 14.09 -1.33 19.50
N GLU A 107 15.25 -1.21 20.15
CA GLU A 107 15.45 -1.64 21.53
C GLU A 107 14.52 -0.89 22.49
N ARG A 108 14.41 0.43 22.36
CA ARG A 108 13.46 1.25 23.14
C ARG A 108 12.02 0.78 23.00
N ASN A 109 11.58 0.45 21.78
CA ASN A 109 10.23 -0.06 21.55
C ASN A 109 10.06 -1.48 22.11
N SER A 110 11.10 -2.31 22.05
CA SER A 110 11.11 -3.67 22.62
C SER A 110 11.03 -3.64 24.15
N GLU A 111 11.76 -2.77 24.82
CA GLU A 111 11.69 -2.58 26.28
C GLU A 111 10.30 -2.11 26.71
N THR A 112 9.74 -1.13 26.00
CA THR A 112 8.38 -0.64 26.27
C THR A 112 7.35 -1.74 26.06
N LEU A 113 7.46 -2.50 24.96
CA LEU A 113 6.59 -3.64 24.67
C LEU A 113 6.66 -4.69 25.79
N LYS A 114 7.87 -5.03 26.23
CA LYS A 114 8.08 -5.98 27.33
C LYS A 114 7.41 -5.50 28.61
N TYR A 115 7.52 -4.21 28.93
CA TYR A 115 6.84 -3.61 30.06
C TYR A 115 5.31 -3.73 29.94
N GLU A 116 4.72 -3.32 28.81
CA GLU A 116 3.26 -3.42 28.59
C GLU A 116 2.73 -4.85 28.64
N LEU A 117 3.49 -5.82 28.10
CA LEU A 117 3.14 -7.24 28.16
C LEU A 117 3.22 -7.83 29.57
N SER A 118 3.96 -7.19 30.49
CA SER A 118 4.08 -7.62 31.88
C SER A 118 2.93 -7.16 32.77
N LYS A 119 2.14 -6.17 32.33
CA LYS A 119 0.98 -5.67 33.07
C LYS A 119 -0.14 -6.70 33.11
N GLU A 120 -0.92 -6.66 34.19
CA GLU A 120 -2.15 -7.46 34.32
C GLU A 120 -3.24 -6.91 33.39
N ASP A 121 -3.38 -5.58 33.34
CA ASP A 121 -4.30 -4.81 32.51
C ASP A 121 -3.61 -4.32 31.21
N LYS A 122 -3.28 -5.27 30.33
CA LYS A 122 -2.55 -4.99 29.09
C LYS A 122 -3.25 -3.96 28.20
N ASP A 123 -2.54 -2.88 27.89
CA ASP A 123 -2.96 -1.93 26.86
C ASP A 123 -2.70 -2.52 25.47
N LYS A 124 -3.75 -3.10 24.88
CA LYS A 124 -3.69 -3.72 23.54
C LYS A 124 -3.33 -2.71 22.45
N HIS A 125 -3.72 -1.45 22.60
CA HIS A 125 -3.43 -0.42 21.61
C HIS A 125 -1.94 -0.08 21.65
N GLU A 126 -1.40 0.17 22.83
CA GLU A 126 0.02 0.46 23.03
C GLU A 126 0.90 -0.72 22.57
N ILE A 127 0.54 -1.96 22.92
CA ILE A 127 1.23 -3.16 22.43
C ILE A 127 1.27 -3.19 20.89
N THR A 128 0.15 -2.88 20.23
CA THR A 128 0.05 -2.86 18.76
C THR A 128 0.97 -1.79 18.18
N ILE A 129 1.01 -0.60 18.76
CA ILE A 129 1.91 0.49 18.34
C ILE A 129 3.38 0.05 18.44
N ARG A 130 3.78 -0.56 19.56
CA ARG A 130 5.17 -1.01 19.76
C ARG A 130 5.57 -2.11 18.77
N CYS A 131 4.69 -3.07 18.52
CA CYS A 131 4.90 -4.09 17.49
C CYS A 131 5.06 -3.49 16.08
N ALA A 132 4.19 -2.53 15.72
CA ALA A 132 4.27 -1.85 14.42
C ALA A 132 5.59 -1.06 14.26
N ASN A 133 6.04 -0.37 15.30
CA ASN A 133 7.32 0.35 15.29
C ASN A 133 8.52 -0.60 15.13
N ILE A 134 8.54 -1.71 15.87
CA ILE A 134 9.60 -2.72 15.76
C ILE A 134 9.64 -3.28 14.34
N ALA A 135 8.49 -3.63 13.77
CA ALA A 135 8.40 -4.13 12.39
C ALA A 135 8.90 -3.09 11.37
N ASN A 136 8.53 -1.82 11.53
CA ASN A 136 9.01 -0.74 10.68
C ASN A 136 10.54 -0.56 10.74
N TYR A 137 11.12 -0.54 11.95
CA TYR A 137 12.58 -0.44 12.08
C TYR A 137 13.31 -1.68 11.56
N ALA A 138 12.75 -2.88 11.74
CA ALA A 138 13.32 -4.11 11.19
C ALA A 138 13.31 -4.09 9.65
N MET A 139 12.21 -3.62 9.05
CA MET A 139 12.11 -3.42 7.61
C MET A 139 13.12 -2.39 7.11
N MET A 140 13.32 -1.27 7.82
CA MET A 140 14.33 -0.26 7.45
C MET A 140 15.76 -0.81 7.51
N ILE A 141 16.08 -1.60 8.54
CA ILE A 141 17.39 -2.28 8.63
C ILE A 141 17.55 -3.27 7.47
N ALA A 142 16.51 -4.03 7.13
CA ALA A 142 16.55 -4.95 6.00
C ALA A 142 16.73 -4.22 4.64
N ASP A 143 16.10 -3.06 4.44
CA ASP A 143 16.28 -2.23 3.23
C ASP A 143 17.71 -1.66 3.13
N ASN A 144 18.32 -1.29 4.27
CA ASN A 144 19.64 -0.65 4.30
C ASN A 144 20.81 -1.66 4.29
N GLU A 145 20.70 -2.74 5.07
CA GLU A 145 21.80 -3.66 5.40
C GLU A 145 21.53 -5.11 4.96
N GLY A 146 20.30 -5.42 4.54
CA GLY A 146 19.90 -6.76 4.14
C GLY A 146 20.40 -7.13 2.74
N ALA A 147 20.49 -8.44 2.48
CA ALA A 147 20.70 -8.95 1.13
C ALA A 147 19.35 -9.15 0.42
N PRO A 148 19.28 -9.01 -0.92
CA PRO A 148 18.11 -9.42 -1.68
C PRO A 148 17.85 -10.93 -1.46
N LEU A 149 16.60 -11.29 -1.22
CA LEU A 149 16.14 -12.69 -1.17
C LEU A 149 16.03 -13.29 -2.58
#